data_AF-A0A7X8LN51-F1
#
_entry.id   AF-A0A7X8LN51-F1
#
_cell.length_a   1.000
_cell.length_b   1.000
_cell.length_c   1.000
_cell.angle_alpha   90.00
_cell.angle_beta   90.00
_cell.angle_gamma   90.00
#
_symmetry.space_group_name_H-M   'P 1'
#
loop_
_entity.id
_entity.type
_entity.pdbx_description
1 polymer ?
#
loop_
_entity_poly.entity_id
_entity_poly.type
_entity_poly.pdbx_seq_one_letter_code
_entity_poly.pdbx_strand_id
1 'polypeptide(L)'
;MTELQEMFLFCTFIYYLFKGSLFVVLYVALVIVEKHARQRQEQIRKILREKRAEEQERWKVAYALLEKQKDTPTPEPLPLSQLVNNPNSFTAYSNWKVA
;
A
#
# COMPACT_ATOMS: atom_id res chain seq x y z
N MET A 1 -64.50 -6.31 19.05
CA MET A 1 -63.13 -6.86 19.04
C MET A 1 -63.03 -7.74 20.27
N THR A 2 -62.54 -8.98 20.16
CA THR A 2 -62.38 -9.83 21.35
C THR A 2 -61.09 -9.47 22.09
N GLU A 3 -61.06 -9.63 23.41
CA GLU A 3 -59.88 -9.33 24.24
C GLU A 3 -58.62 -10.07 23.74
N LEU A 4 -58.82 -11.30 23.24
CA LEU A 4 -57.76 -12.14 22.69
C LEU A 4 -57.17 -11.58 21.38
N GLN A 5 -57.99 -10.95 20.53
CA GLN A 5 -57.54 -10.29 19.31
C GLN A 5 -56.76 -9.01 19.62
N GLU A 6 -57.17 -8.26 20.63
CA GLU A 6 -56.48 -7.03 21.06
C GLU A 6 -55.09 -7.34 21.61
N MET A 7 -54.98 -8.35 22.48
CA MET A 7 -53.70 -8.80 23.04
C MET A 7 -52.76 -9.31 21.93
N PHE A 8 -53.28 -10.05 20.96
CA PHE A 8 -52.50 -10.53 19.81
C PHE A 8 -51.97 -9.37 18.94
N LEU A 9 -52.80 -8.37 18.65
CA LEU A 9 -52.39 -7.20 17.89
C LEU A 9 -51.29 -6.41 18.62
N PHE A 10 -51.43 -6.24 19.92
CA PHE A 10 -50.45 -5.51 20.72
C PHE A 10 -49.10 -6.20 20.77
N CYS A 11 -49.08 -7.52 21.00
CA CYS A 11 -47.85 -8.32 21.00
C CYS A 11 -47.16 -8.31 19.63
N THR A 12 -47.91 -8.46 18.54
CA THR A 12 -47.35 -8.42 17.18
C THR A 12 -46.82 -7.02 16.84
N PHE A 13 -47.53 -5.96 17.23
CA PHE A 13 -47.07 -4.59 17.06
C PHE A 13 -45.74 -4.33 17.78
N ILE A 14 -45.63 -4.71 19.05
CA ILE A 14 -44.38 -4.60 19.82
C ILE A 14 -43.27 -5.40 19.17
N TYR A 15 -43.56 -6.63 18.74
CA TYR A 15 -42.59 -7.48 18.06
C TYR A 15 -42.01 -6.80 16.82
N TYR A 16 -42.84 -6.20 15.97
CA TYR A 16 -42.37 -5.47 14.79
C TYR A 16 -41.64 -4.17 15.14
N LEU A 17 -42.04 -3.45 16.19
CA LEU A 17 -41.29 -2.28 16.67
C LEU A 17 -39.87 -2.63 17.11
N PHE A 18 -39.71 -3.68 17.91
CA PHE A 18 -38.39 -4.15 18.34
C PHE A 18 -37.56 -4.66 17.17
N LYS A 19 -38.19 -5.40 16.25
CA LYS A 19 -37.51 -5.88 15.05
C LYS A 19 -37.02 -4.71 14.19
N GLY A 20 -37.85 -3.68 14.01
CA GLY A 20 -37.51 -2.47 13.27
C GLY A 20 -36.39 -1.68 13.95
N SER A 21 -36.48 -1.46 15.27
CA SER A 21 -35.45 -0.73 16.01
C SER A 21 -34.10 -1.43 15.98
N LEU A 22 -34.07 -2.77 16.03
CA LEU A 22 -32.85 -3.56 15.88
C LEU A 22 -32.14 -3.26 14.55
N PHE A 23 -32.89 -3.21 13.44
CA PHE A 23 -32.30 -2.89 12.13
C PHE A 23 -31.74 -1.46 12.09
N VAL A 24 -32.44 -0.49 12.67
CA VAL A 24 -31.96 0.90 12.72
C VAL A 24 -30.68 1.01 13.55
N VAL A 25 -30.61 0.34 14.70
CA VAL A 25 -29.41 0.34 15.55
C VAL A 25 -28.22 -0.28 14.81
N LEU A 26 -28.42 -1.43 14.15
CA LEU A 26 -27.38 -2.07 13.35
C LEU A 26 -26.91 -1.18 12.19
N TYR A 27 -27.83 -0.49 11.53
CA TYR A 27 -27.50 0.45 10.46
C TYR A 27 -26.64 1.61 10.97
N VAL A 28 -27.03 2.23 12.09
CA VAL A 28 -26.26 3.32 12.69
C VAL A 28 -24.86 2.84 13.12
N ALA A 29 -24.77 1.65 13.73
CA ALA A 29 -23.49 1.05 14.10
C ALA A 29 -22.58 0.85 12.88
N LEU A 30 -23.11 0.37 11.76
CA LEU A 30 -22.36 0.22 10.51
C LEU A 30 -21.84 1.56 9.99
N VAL A 31 -22.67 2.60 9.97
CA VAL A 31 -22.25 3.95 9.53
C VAL A 31 -21.11 4.49 10.39
N ILE A 32 -21.16 4.29 11.71
CA ILE A 32 -20.09 4.71 12.63
C ILE A 32 -18.78 3.96 12.32
N VAL A 33 -18.86 2.64 12.14
CA VAL A 33 -17.69 1.80 11.83
C VAL A 33 -17.08 2.19 10.49
N GLU A 34 -17.88 2.41 9.45
CA GLU A 34 -17.39 2.88 8.15
C GLU A 34 -16.68 4.23 8.26
N LYS A 35 -17.28 5.18 8.98
CA LYS A 35 -16.69 6.50 9.19
C LYS A 35 -15.33 6.38 9.89
N HIS A 36 -15.25 5.54 10.92
CA HIS A 36 -14.01 5.30 11.66
C HIS A 36 -12.94 4.65 10.76
N ALA A 37 -13.32 3.66 9.94
CA ALA A 37 -12.42 3.00 9.01
C ALA A 37 -11.85 3.98 7.96
N ARG A 38 -12.69 4.86 7.40
CA ARG A 38 -12.26 5.90 6.45
C ARG A 38 -11.27 6.88 7.09
N GLN A 39 -11.57 7.37 8.30
CA GLN A 39 -10.67 8.26 9.03
C GLN A 39 -9.31 7.61 9.30
N ARG A 40 -9.29 6.34 9.73
CA ARG A 40 -8.05 5.61 9.95
C ARG A 40 -7.26 5.43 8.65
N GLN A 41 -7.93 5.13 7.54
CA GLN A 41 -7.29 5.01 6.23
C GLN A 41 -6.69 6.34 5.77
N GLU A 42 -7.38 7.46 5.97
CA GLU A 42 -6.87 8.79 5.66
C GLU A 42 -5.63 9.15 6.47
N GLN A 43 -5.62 8.85 7.78
CA GLN A 43 -4.46 9.06 8.64
C GLN A 43 -3.24 8.26 8.16
N ILE A 44 -3.42 6.98 7.84
CA ILE A 44 -2.34 6.13 7.32
C ILE A 44 -1.82 6.68 5.99
N ARG A 45 -2.71 7.09 5.08
CA ARG A 45 -2.32 7.69 3.80
C ARG A 45 -1.52 8.96 3.99
N LYS A 46 -1.90 9.81 4.95
CA LYS A 46 -1.17 11.04 5.28
C LYS A 46 0.25 10.72 5.75
N ILE A 47 0.39 9.81 6.72
CA ILE A 47 1.69 9.39 7.24
C ILE A 47 2.57 8.80 6.13
N LEU A 48 2.01 7.96 5.26
CA LEU A 48 2.76 7.36 4.15
C LEU A 48 3.22 8.42 3.13
N ARG A 49 2.41 9.45 2.86
CA ARG A 49 2.81 10.56 1.97
C ARG A 49 3.94 11.37 2.58
N GLU A 50 3.85 11.69 3.87
CA GLU A 50 4.90 12.43 4.59
C GLU A 50 6.21 11.63 4.59
N LYS A 51 6.16 10.33 4.90
CA LYS A 51 7.35 9.47 4.82
C LYS A 51 7.97 9.40 3.44
N ARG A 52 7.15 9.27 2.38
CA ARG A 52 7.67 9.27 1.00
C ARG A 52 8.31 10.60 0.63
N ALA A 53 7.73 11.72 1.05
CA ALA A 53 8.30 13.04 0.80
C ALA A 53 9.67 13.16 1.50
N GLU A 54 9.76 12.74 2.76
CA GLU A 54 11.01 12.74 3.52
C GLU A 54 12.08 11.81 2.89
N GLU A 55 11.69 10.61 2.45
CA GLU A 55 12.58 9.69 1.73
C GLU A 55 13.06 10.29 0.41
N GLN A 56 12.18 10.93 -0.36
CA GLN A 56 12.53 11.62 -1.59
C GLN A 56 13.54 12.75 -1.37
N GLU A 57 13.38 13.54 -0.30
CA GLU A 57 14.34 14.59 0.03
C GLU A 57 15.69 14.00 0.45
N ARG A 58 15.69 13.01 1.36
CA ARG A 58 16.90 12.34 1.84
C ARG A 58 17.68 11.65 0.71
N TRP A 59 16.97 11.07 -0.25
CA TRP A 59 17.54 10.27 -1.33
C TRP A 59 17.61 11.02 -2.66
N LYS A 60 17.31 12.33 -2.66
CA LYS A 60 17.26 13.18 -3.86
C LYS A 60 18.51 13.06 -4.73
N VAL A 61 19.69 13.02 -4.09
CA VAL A 61 20.97 12.87 -4.79
C VAL A 61 21.10 11.49 -5.42
N ALA A 62 20.78 10.42 -4.69
CA ALA A 62 20.85 9.05 -5.21
C ALA A 62 19.86 8.85 -6.38
N TYR A 63 18.64 9.36 -6.25
CA TYR A 63 17.66 9.34 -7.34
C TYR A 63 18.09 10.16 -8.54
N ALA A 64 18.65 11.36 -8.33
CA ALA A 64 19.17 12.18 -9.43
C ALA A 64 20.36 11.52 -10.16
N LEU A 65 21.22 10.78 -9.43
CA LEU A 65 22.30 10.01 -10.02
C LEU A 65 21.77 8.81 -10.82
N LEU A 66 20.77 8.10 -10.28
CA LEU A 66 20.13 6.97 -10.96
C LEU A 66 19.36 7.41 -12.21
N GLU A 67 18.70 8.55 -12.17
CA GLU A 67 17.98 9.11 -13.33
C GLU A 67 18.96 9.51 -14.43
N LYS A 68 20.08 10.18 -14.09
CA LYS A 68 21.17 10.44 -15.03
C LYS A 68 21.78 9.17 -15.61
N GLN A 69 21.83 8.08 -14.83
CA GLN A 69 22.33 6.79 -15.29
C GLN A 69 21.35 6.09 -16.26
N LYS A 70 20.04 6.30 -16.12
CA LYS A 70 19.05 5.77 -17.07
C LYS A 70 19.15 6.43 -18.45
N ASP A 71 19.49 7.71 -18.49
CA ASP A 71 19.67 8.45 -19.75
C ASP A 71 20.98 8.09 -20.46
N THR A 72 21.97 7.56 -19.73
CA THR A 72 23.15 6.97 -20.36
C THR A 72 22.82 5.56 -20.85
N PRO A 73 22.96 5.25 -22.15
CA PRO A 73 22.80 3.89 -22.63
C PRO A 73 23.78 3.01 -21.87
N THR A 74 23.27 2.03 -21.12
CA THR A 74 24.10 1.08 -20.39
C THR A 74 24.90 0.31 -21.45
N PRO A 75 26.23 0.46 -21.53
CA PRO A 75 27.00 -0.30 -22.49
C PRO A 75 26.80 -1.78 -22.17
N GLU A 76 26.46 -2.58 -23.18
CA GLU A 76 26.34 -4.02 -22.99
C GLU A 76 27.62 -4.56 -22.34
N PRO A 77 27.51 -5.44 -21.34
CA PRO A 77 28.69 -5.99 -20.69
C PRO A 77 29.56 -6.67 -21.75
N LEU A 78 30.83 -6.23 -21.83
CA LEU A 78 31.78 -6.77 -22.80
C LEU A 78 31.85 -8.30 -22.64
N PRO A 79 31.82 -9.08 -23.74
CA PRO A 79 31.97 -10.52 -23.67
C PRO A 79 33.32 -10.90 -23.05
N LEU A 80 33.36 -12.03 -22.34
CA LEU A 80 34.56 -12.53 -21.64
C LEU A 80 35.83 -12.54 -22.50
N SER A 81 35.72 -12.83 -23.80
CA SER A 81 36.85 -12.82 -24.74
C SER A 81 37.48 -11.44 -24.92
N GLN A 82 36.69 -10.37 -24.81
CA GLN A 82 37.18 -8.99 -24.88
C GLN A 82 37.69 -8.50 -23.52
N LEU A 83 37.17 -9.02 -22.40
CA LEU A 83 37.68 -8.70 -21.05
C LEU A 83 39.11 -9.19 -20.84
N VAL A 84 39.43 -10.42 -21.27
CA VAL A 84 40.78 -11.00 -21.10
C VAL A 84 41.85 -10.27 -21.90
N ASN A 85 41.49 -9.77 -23.09
CA ASN A 85 42.43 -9.13 -24.03
C ASN A 85 42.45 -7.58 -23.92
N ASN A 86 41.59 -6.99 -23.09
CA ASN A 86 41.53 -5.54 -22.93
C ASN A 86 42.61 -5.07 -21.93
N PRO A 87 43.57 -4.22 -22.33
CA PRO A 87 44.65 -3.77 -21.45
C PRO A 87 44.16 -2.92 -20.26
N ASN A 88 42.94 -2.38 -20.33
CA ASN A 88 42.31 -1.62 -19.26
C ASN A 88 41.41 -2.48 -18.36
N SER A 89 41.41 -3.81 -18.52
CA SER A 89 40.63 -4.71 -17.67
C SER A 89 41.39 -5.10 -16.40
N PHE A 90 40.65 -5.33 -15.32
CA PHE A 90 41.21 -5.81 -14.06
C PHE A 90 41.97 -7.14 -14.21
N THR A 91 41.54 -7.99 -15.15
CA THR A 91 42.17 -9.29 -15.45
C THR A 91 43.49 -9.19 -16.20
N ALA A 92 43.76 -8.07 -16.88
CA ALA A 92 45.03 -7.88 -17.59
C ALA A 92 46.23 -7.78 -16.63
N TYR A 93 46.01 -7.21 -15.45
CA TYR A 93 47.04 -7.03 -14.43
C TYR A 93 47.14 -8.19 -13.43
N SER A 94 46.15 -9.10 -13.40
CA SER A 94 46.18 -10.28 -12.54
C SER A 94 47.04 -11.42 -13.08
N ASN A 95 47.34 -11.43 -14.39
CA ASN A 95 48.16 -12.46 -15.05
C ASN A 95 49.67 -12.17 -15.01
N TRP A 96 50.17 -11.53 -13.94
CA TRP A 96 51.59 -11.17 -13.76
C TRP A 96 52.55 -12.37 -13.58
N LYS A 97 52.07 -13.62 -13.56
CA LYS A 97 52.93 -14.82 -13.54
C LYS A 97 52.33 -16.02 -14.27
N VAL A 98 52.70 -16.20 -15.53
CA VAL A 98 53.15 -17.50 -16.06
C VAL A 98 54.27 -17.19 -17.07
N ALA A 99 55.38 -17.92 -16.94
CA ALA A 99 56.67 -17.74 -17.59
C ALA A 99 56.64 -17.84 -19.13
#